data_AF-A0A935BWR2-F1
#
_entry.id   AF-A0A935BWR2-F1
#
_cell.length_a   1.000
_cell.length_b   1.000
_cell.length_c   1.000
_cell.angle_alpha   90.00
_cell.angle_beta   90.00
_cell.angle_gamma   90.00
#
_symmetry.space_group_name_H-M   'P 1'
#
loop_
_entity.id
_entity.type
_entity.pdbx_description
1 polymer ?
#
loop_
_entity_poly.entity_id
_entity_poly.type
_entity_poly.pdbx_seq_one_letter_code
_entity_poly.pdbx_strand_id
1 'polypeptide(L)'
;MTPEQLTTLGAYIATVPAWAALPNNSDTAYAIAAELNQPASPAWTVWRTELTRKEAQGSGFDWTQVDNLTVGQARIWFDGLFEGGVLNASEEGQRAGIVECWKGTAAKVAVQVFMLGKCKRSAKLGEKVLSTGTGSVAAPAVMTHEGDISYPDVQAARAL
;
A
#
# COMPACT_ATOMS: atom_id res chain seq x y z
N MET A 1 12.74 9.77 4.81
CA MET A 1 12.72 8.55 5.64
C MET A 1 12.93 8.94 7.10
N THR A 2 12.32 8.26 8.07
CA THR A 2 12.52 8.56 9.51
C THR A 2 13.73 7.82 10.09
N PRO A 3 14.28 8.22 11.24
CA PRO A 3 15.36 7.49 11.91
C PRO A 3 15.02 6.01 12.18
N GLU A 4 13.80 5.70 12.58
CA GLU A 4 13.35 4.33 12.86
C GLU A 4 13.30 3.47 11.58
N GLN A 5 12.89 4.09 10.47
CA GLN A 5 12.90 3.45 9.15
C GLN A 5 14.33 3.19 8.67
N LEU A 6 15.26 4.13 8.89
CA LEU A 6 16.68 3.96 8.58
C LEU A 6 17.29 2.80 9.36
N THR A 7 17.02 2.70 10.67
CA THR A 7 17.48 1.57 11.50
C THR A 7 16.93 0.24 11.01
N THR A 8 15.63 0.18 10.69
CA THR A 8 14.99 -1.04 10.18
C THR A 8 15.59 -1.46 8.84
N LEU A 9 15.82 -0.49 7.95
CA LEU A 9 16.42 -0.72 6.64
C LEU A 9 17.87 -1.19 6.77
N GLY A 10 18.66 -0.55 7.63
CA GLY A 10 20.06 -0.91 7.89
C GLY A 10 20.19 -2.33 8.42
N ALA A 11 19.35 -2.70 9.40
CA ALA A 11 19.29 -4.07 9.92
C ALA A 11 18.94 -5.08 8.82
N TYR A 12 17.97 -4.77 7.96
CA TYR A 12 17.63 -5.64 6.83
C TYR A 12 18.80 -5.78 5.84
N ILE A 13 19.45 -4.68 5.45
CA ILE A 13 20.60 -4.71 4.54
C ILE A 13 21.72 -5.61 5.10
N ALA A 14 21.99 -5.53 6.40
CA ALA A 14 22.99 -6.38 7.06
C ALA A 14 22.64 -7.88 7.06
N THR A 15 21.35 -8.23 6.94
CA THR A 15 20.91 -9.64 6.85
C THR A 15 21.15 -10.26 5.47
N VAL A 16 21.35 -9.45 4.42
CA VAL A 16 21.60 -9.92 3.06
C VAL A 16 23.12 -10.06 2.87
N PRO A 17 23.69 -11.28 2.83
CA PRO A 17 25.14 -11.47 2.86
C PRO A 17 25.85 -10.82 1.67
N ALA A 18 25.22 -10.84 0.50
CA ALA A 18 25.74 -10.23 -0.72
C ALA A 18 25.86 -8.70 -0.61
N TRP A 19 25.02 -8.04 0.19
CA TRP A 19 25.07 -6.58 0.37
C TRP A 19 25.95 -6.20 1.56
N ALA A 20 25.93 -6.99 2.63
CA ALA A 20 26.74 -6.78 3.82
C ALA A 20 28.25 -6.83 3.51
N ALA A 21 28.66 -7.63 2.52
CA ALA A 21 30.06 -7.73 2.09
C ALA A 21 30.55 -6.55 1.22
N LEU A 22 29.66 -5.71 0.70
CA LEU A 22 30.03 -4.62 -0.21
C LEU A 22 30.53 -3.40 0.57
N PRO A 23 31.45 -2.59 0.00
CA PRO A 23 31.95 -1.38 0.66
C PRO A 23 30.81 -0.38 0.95
N ASN A 24 30.94 0.40 2.03
CA ASN A 24 29.98 1.46 2.33
C ASN A 24 30.32 2.73 1.55
N ASN A 25 29.96 2.76 0.27
CA ASN A 25 30.16 3.90 -0.63
C ASN A 25 28.90 4.14 -1.50
N SER A 26 28.90 5.25 -2.24
CA SER A 26 27.73 5.69 -3.02
C SER A 26 27.36 4.71 -4.13
N ASP A 27 28.33 4.11 -4.82
CA ASP A 27 28.09 3.16 -5.91
C ASP A 27 27.38 1.90 -5.40
N THR A 28 27.84 1.36 -4.28
CA THR A 28 27.20 0.21 -3.63
C THR A 28 25.81 0.57 -3.13
N ALA A 29 25.66 1.74 -2.52
CA ALA A 29 24.36 2.20 -2.03
C ALA A 29 23.34 2.37 -3.18
N TYR A 30 23.80 2.83 -4.35
CA TYR A 30 22.98 2.92 -5.55
C TYR A 30 22.52 1.54 -6.03
N ALA A 31 23.43 0.56 -6.08
CA ALA A 31 23.10 -0.81 -6.46
C ALA A 31 22.07 -1.44 -5.49
N ILE A 32 22.26 -1.28 -4.18
CA ILE A 32 21.32 -1.80 -3.16
C ILE A 32 19.96 -1.09 -3.28
N ALA A 33 19.94 0.22 -3.48
CA ALA A 33 18.70 0.98 -3.69
C ALA A 33 17.93 0.47 -4.91
N ALA A 34 18.62 0.17 -6.02
CA ALA A 34 18.00 -0.38 -7.22
C ALA A 34 17.32 -1.73 -6.97
N GLU A 35 17.94 -2.60 -6.16
CA GLU A 35 17.37 -3.88 -5.75
C GLU A 35 16.19 -3.72 -4.78
N LEU A 36 16.29 -2.81 -3.81
CA LEU A 36 15.20 -2.50 -2.88
C LEU A 36 13.95 -1.97 -3.58
N ASN A 37 14.12 -1.31 -4.73
CA ASN A 37 13.00 -0.78 -5.52
C ASN A 37 12.40 -1.80 -6.49
N GLN A 38 12.94 -3.03 -6.57
CA GLN A 38 12.30 -4.12 -7.32
C GLN A 38 11.06 -4.65 -6.60
N PRO A 39 10.10 -5.26 -7.34
CA PRO A 39 8.97 -5.96 -6.73
C PRO A 39 9.43 -7.00 -5.71
N ALA A 40 8.77 -7.04 -4.54
CA ALA A 40 9.13 -8.01 -3.51
C ALA A 40 8.92 -9.45 -3.98
N SER A 41 9.88 -10.33 -3.69
CA SER A 41 9.78 -11.78 -3.89
C SER A 41 10.10 -12.52 -2.58
N PRO A 42 9.20 -13.36 -2.04
CA PRO A 42 7.82 -13.61 -2.48
C PRO A 42 6.95 -12.34 -2.49
N ALA A 43 5.91 -12.35 -3.34
CA ALA A 43 5.00 -11.23 -3.53
C ALA A 43 4.40 -10.75 -2.21
N TRP A 44 4.39 -9.42 -2.02
CA TRP A 44 3.91 -8.77 -0.82
C TRP A 44 2.82 -7.77 -1.18
N THR A 45 1.64 -7.91 -0.59
CA THR A 45 0.48 -7.07 -0.87
C THR A 45 0.33 -6.01 0.22
N VAL A 46 0.14 -4.77 -0.20
CA VAL A 46 -0.07 -3.61 0.70
C VAL A 46 -1.36 -2.88 0.34
N TRP A 47 -1.91 -2.17 1.32
CA TRP A 47 -2.98 -1.23 1.09
C TRP A 47 -2.46 0.02 0.37
N ARG A 48 -3.18 0.47 -0.65
CA ARG A 48 -2.91 1.74 -1.33
C ARG A 48 -3.24 2.90 -0.41
N THR A 49 -2.39 3.91 -0.40
CA THR A 49 -2.61 5.20 0.27
C THR A 49 -3.43 6.16 -0.59
N GLU A 50 -3.45 5.92 -1.91
CA GLU A 50 -4.13 6.75 -2.89
C GLU A 50 -4.83 5.89 -3.95
N LEU A 51 -6.16 6.01 -3.99
CA LEU A 51 -7.00 5.53 -5.08
C LEU A 51 -7.93 6.67 -5.50
N THR A 52 -7.76 7.17 -6.72
CA THR A 52 -8.63 8.23 -7.23
C THR A 52 -10.03 7.71 -7.51
N ARG A 53 -11.03 8.59 -7.43
CA ARG A 53 -12.41 8.23 -7.76
C ARG A 53 -12.56 7.65 -9.18
N LYS A 54 -11.79 8.17 -10.14
CA LYS A 54 -11.79 7.69 -11.54
C LYS A 54 -11.29 6.25 -11.65
N GLU A 55 -10.23 5.89 -10.92
CA GLU A 55 -9.72 4.51 -10.89
C GLU A 55 -10.69 3.56 -10.20
N ALA A 56 -11.29 4.02 -9.09
CA ALA A 56 -12.30 3.27 -8.34
C ALA A 56 -13.54 2.94 -9.18
N GLN A 57 -14.05 3.92 -9.93
CA GLN A 57 -15.29 3.83 -10.73
C GLN A 57 -15.02 3.43 -12.19
N GLY A 58 -13.84 2.87 -12.47
CA GLY A 58 -13.43 2.46 -13.80
C GLY A 58 -14.14 1.20 -14.31
N SER A 59 -13.56 0.58 -15.34
CA SER A 59 -14.11 -0.65 -15.95
C SER A 59 -14.37 -1.75 -14.91
N GLY A 60 -15.57 -2.33 -14.97
CA GLY A 60 -16.03 -3.39 -14.07
C GLY A 60 -16.81 -2.92 -12.84
N PHE A 61 -16.95 -1.61 -12.62
CA PHE A 61 -17.78 -1.08 -11.54
C PHE A 61 -19.27 -1.16 -11.89
N ASP A 62 -20.08 -1.70 -10.97
CA ASP A 62 -21.52 -1.89 -11.18
C ASP A 62 -22.33 -0.66 -10.74
N TRP A 63 -22.66 0.20 -11.70
CA TRP A 63 -23.46 1.41 -11.49
C TRP A 63 -24.91 1.12 -11.09
N THR A 64 -25.45 -0.07 -11.38
CA THR A 64 -26.81 -0.42 -10.95
C THR A 64 -26.91 -0.49 -9.43
N GLN A 65 -25.81 -0.86 -8.75
CA GLN A 65 -25.80 -0.91 -7.29
C GLN A 65 -25.72 0.47 -6.64
N VAL A 66 -25.20 1.48 -7.36
CA VAL A 66 -25.17 2.88 -6.89
C VAL A 66 -26.59 3.41 -6.72
N ASP A 67 -27.46 3.16 -7.70
CA ASP A 67 -28.88 3.57 -7.65
C ASP A 67 -29.65 2.85 -6.52
N ASN A 68 -29.21 1.63 -6.19
CA ASN A 68 -29.79 0.83 -5.11
C ASN A 68 -29.27 1.18 -3.70
N LEU A 69 -28.39 2.17 -3.54
CA LEU A 69 -27.89 2.59 -2.23
C LEU A 69 -29.00 3.26 -1.41
N THR A 70 -29.01 3.01 -0.10
CA THR A 70 -29.82 3.84 0.80
C THR A 70 -29.21 5.23 0.93
N VAL A 71 -29.97 6.21 1.41
CA VAL A 71 -29.48 7.59 1.62
C VAL A 71 -28.20 7.61 2.48
N GLY A 72 -28.16 6.81 3.55
CA GLY A 72 -26.97 6.69 4.40
C GLY A 72 -25.76 6.12 3.66
N GLN A 73 -25.96 5.07 2.86
CA GLN A 73 -24.88 4.47 2.06
C GLN A 73 -24.37 5.42 0.97
N ALA A 74 -25.27 6.13 0.29
CA ALA A 74 -24.91 7.12 -0.72
C ALA A 74 -24.09 8.28 -0.13
N ARG A 75 -24.42 8.74 1.09
CA ARG A 75 -23.62 9.77 1.79
C ARG A 75 -22.19 9.30 2.07
N ILE A 76 -22.04 8.05 2.53
CA ILE A 76 -20.70 7.47 2.74
C ILE A 76 -19.93 7.41 1.41
N TRP A 77 -20.58 6.98 0.33
CA TRP A 77 -19.97 6.83 -0.99
C TRP A 77 -19.51 8.16 -1.61
N PHE A 78 -20.41 9.14 -1.67
CA PHE A 78 -20.17 10.38 -2.40
C PHE A 78 -19.47 11.45 -1.56
N ASP A 79 -19.84 11.56 -0.28
CA ASP A 79 -19.38 12.64 0.59
C ASP A 79 -18.29 12.18 1.56
N GLY A 80 -18.24 10.89 1.91
CA GLY A 80 -17.26 10.37 2.88
C GLY A 80 -15.97 9.86 2.24
N LEU A 81 -16.08 8.79 1.43
CA LEU A 81 -14.92 8.02 0.96
C LEU A 81 -13.99 8.79 0.01
N PHE A 82 -14.50 9.82 -0.68
CA PHE A 82 -13.74 10.60 -1.67
C PHE A 82 -13.74 12.10 -1.38
N GLU A 83 -14.06 12.54 -0.15
CA GLU A 83 -14.10 13.96 0.22
C GLU A 83 -12.77 14.66 -0.07
N GLY A 84 -11.65 13.99 0.21
CA GLY A 84 -10.30 14.47 -0.08
C GLY A 84 -9.83 14.26 -1.51
N GLY A 85 -10.72 13.90 -2.44
CA GLY A 85 -10.41 13.57 -3.84
C GLY A 85 -9.86 12.17 -4.08
N VAL A 86 -9.28 11.54 -3.05
CA VAL A 86 -8.69 10.20 -3.09
C VAL A 86 -9.15 9.38 -1.90
N LEU A 87 -9.27 8.06 -2.12
CA LEU A 87 -9.51 7.08 -1.07
C LEU A 87 -8.17 6.56 -0.56
N ASN A 88 -7.90 6.80 0.73
CA ASN A 88 -6.73 6.23 1.39
C ASN A 88 -7.10 4.92 2.09
N ALA A 89 -6.78 3.79 1.47
CA ALA A 89 -7.07 2.48 2.03
C ALA A 89 -6.03 1.97 3.04
N SER A 90 -4.92 2.70 3.30
CA SER A 90 -4.04 2.39 4.44
C SER A 90 -4.76 2.67 5.76
N GLU A 91 -5.70 3.61 5.77
CA GLU A 91 -6.56 3.91 6.90
C GLU A 91 -7.67 2.87 7.07
N GLU A 92 -7.77 2.30 8.28
CA GLU A 92 -8.78 1.28 8.58
C GLU A 92 -10.21 1.82 8.47
N GLY A 93 -10.44 3.07 8.91
CA GLY A 93 -11.75 3.71 8.83
C GLY A 93 -12.27 3.84 7.40
N GLN A 94 -11.39 4.12 6.43
CA GLN A 94 -11.75 4.19 5.02
C GLN A 94 -12.15 2.82 4.47
N ARG A 95 -11.42 1.76 4.85
CA ARG A 95 -11.79 0.37 4.49
C ARG A 95 -13.13 -0.02 5.12
N ALA A 96 -13.36 0.34 6.37
CA ALA A 96 -14.64 0.11 7.04
C ALA A 96 -15.79 0.88 6.36
N GLY A 97 -15.53 2.11 5.89
CA GLY A 97 -16.49 2.89 5.10
C GLY A 97 -16.90 2.20 3.79
N ILE A 98 -15.98 1.55 3.08
CA ILE A 98 -16.29 0.75 1.88
C ILE A 98 -17.24 -0.41 2.26
N VAL A 99 -16.93 -1.12 3.35
CA VAL A 99 -17.75 -2.22 3.85
C VAL A 99 -19.15 -1.75 4.22
N GLU A 100 -19.26 -0.62 4.93
CA GLU A 100 -20.53 -0.06 5.37
C GLU A 100 -21.37 0.46 4.20
N CYS A 101 -20.74 1.09 3.20
CA CYS A 101 -21.38 1.54 1.97
C CYS A 101 -21.99 0.39 1.17
N TRP A 102 -21.26 -0.72 1.04
CA TRP A 102 -21.59 -1.82 0.13
C TRP A 102 -22.07 -3.10 0.84
N LYS A 103 -22.68 -2.95 2.02
CA LYS A 103 -23.32 -4.06 2.75
C LYS A 103 -24.74 -4.37 2.26
N GLY A 104 -25.22 -5.57 2.60
CA GLY A 104 -26.59 -6.01 2.39
C GLY A 104 -26.68 -7.15 1.36
N THR A 105 -27.14 -6.85 0.15
CA THR A 105 -27.36 -7.86 -0.89
C THR A 105 -26.04 -8.43 -1.43
N ALA A 106 -26.09 -9.64 -1.99
CA ALA A 106 -24.92 -10.26 -2.62
C ALA A 106 -24.32 -9.39 -3.75
N ALA A 107 -25.16 -8.68 -4.49
CA ALA A 107 -24.71 -7.75 -5.54
C ALA A 107 -23.92 -6.56 -4.97
N LYS A 108 -24.36 -5.96 -3.86
CA LYS A 108 -23.58 -4.91 -3.16
C LYS A 108 -22.28 -5.46 -2.60
N VAL A 109 -22.32 -6.65 -2.00
CA VAL A 109 -21.10 -7.32 -1.50
C VAL A 109 -20.10 -7.61 -2.63
N ALA A 110 -20.58 -7.88 -3.85
CA ALA A 110 -19.69 -8.00 -5.01
C ALA A 110 -18.97 -6.67 -5.33
N VAL A 111 -19.67 -5.53 -5.27
CA VAL A 111 -19.05 -4.19 -5.41
C VAL A 111 -18.08 -3.92 -4.26
N GLN A 112 -18.40 -4.33 -3.03
CA GLN A 112 -17.49 -4.23 -1.88
C GLN A 112 -16.17 -4.96 -2.16
N VAL A 113 -16.24 -6.22 -2.62
CA VAL A 113 -15.06 -7.03 -2.94
C VAL A 113 -14.26 -6.41 -4.09
N PHE A 114 -14.95 -5.93 -5.13
CA PHE A 114 -14.31 -5.22 -6.24
C PHE A 114 -13.54 -3.99 -5.75
N MET A 115 -14.17 -3.15 -4.94
CA MET A 115 -13.57 -1.94 -4.39
C MET A 115 -12.36 -2.25 -3.50
N LEU A 116 -12.50 -3.18 -2.56
CA LEU A 116 -11.37 -3.62 -1.72
C LEU A 116 -10.25 -4.27 -2.53
N GLY A 117 -10.56 -4.89 -3.67
CA GLY A 117 -9.57 -5.37 -4.63
C GLY A 117 -8.75 -4.23 -5.25
N LYS A 118 -9.39 -3.13 -5.64
CA LYS A 118 -8.72 -1.94 -6.19
C LYS A 118 -7.83 -1.22 -5.18
N CYS A 119 -8.15 -1.35 -3.88
CA CYS A 119 -7.38 -0.79 -2.78
C CYS A 119 -6.06 -1.53 -2.48
N LYS A 120 -5.74 -2.60 -3.20
CA LYS A 120 -4.54 -3.41 -2.97
C LYS A 120 -3.52 -3.22 -4.09
N ARG A 121 -2.23 -3.27 -3.76
CA ARG A 121 -1.15 -3.33 -4.74
C ARG A 121 -0.01 -4.22 -4.27
N SER A 122 0.83 -4.67 -5.20
CA SER A 122 2.11 -5.28 -4.85
C SER A 122 3.09 -4.22 -4.34
N ALA A 123 3.89 -4.58 -3.35
CA ALA A 123 4.92 -3.73 -2.78
C ALA A 123 6.29 -4.00 -3.41
N LYS A 124 7.14 -2.96 -3.42
CA LYS A 124 8.58 -3.10 -3.63
C LYS A 124 9.23 -3.78 -2.42
N LEU A 125 10.45 -4.28 -2.57
CA LEU A 125 11.18 -4.91 -1.48
C LEU A 125 11.41 -3.96 -0.30
N GLY A 126 11.83 -2.72 -0.55
CA GLY A 126 12.01 -1.69 0.48
C GLY A 126 10.71 -1.36 1.20
N GLU A 127 9.61 -1.21 0.46
CA GLU A 127 8.28 -0.98 1.05
C GLU A 127 7.83 -2.17 1.91
N LYS A 128 8.10 -3.41 1.47
CA LYS A 128 7.84 -4.63 2.27
C LYS A 128 8.60 -4.57 3.60
N VAL A 129 9.90 -4.28 3.55
CA VAL A 129 10.77 -4.22 4.74
C VAL A 129 10.27 -3.20 5.76
N LEU A 130 9.72 -2.08 5.29
CA LEU A 130 9.24 -0.99 6.15
C LEU A 130 7.75 -1.09 6.50
N SER A 131 7.01 -2.04 5.92
CA SER A 131 5.58 -2.23 6.20
C SER A 131 5.33 -3.04 7.48
N THR A 132 4.10 -2.96 8.00
CA THR A 132 3.66 -3.76 9.15
C THR A 132 2.52 -4.72 8.77
N GLY A 133 2.48 -5.89 9.41
CA GLY A 133 1.47 -6.92 9.15
C GLY A 133 1.98 -8.08 8.28
N THR A 134 1.05 -8.85 7.69
CA THR A 134 1.38 -10.13 7.03
C THR A 134 1.67 -10.03 5.53
N GLY A 135 1.20 -8.97 4.87
CA GLY A 135 1.48 -8.75 3.45
C GLY A 135 0.84 -9.74 2.47
N SER A 136 -0.23 -10.41 2.88
CA SER A 136 -0.94 -11.38 2.02
C SER A 136 -2.09 -10.73 1.27
N VAL A 137 -2.63 -11.41 0.24
CA VAL A 137 -3.82 -10.91 -0.48
C VAL A 137 -5.03 -10.81 0.45
N ALA A 138 -5.17 -11.74 1.39
CA ALA A 138 -6.26 -11.77 2.37
C ALA A 138 -6.06 -10.73 3.49
N ALA A 139 -4.81 -10.51 3.91
CA ALA A 139 -4.45 -9.53 4.93
C ALA A 139 -3.25 -8.67 4.45
N PRO A 140 -3.52 -7.67 3.58
CA PRO A 140 -2.49 -6.76 3.11
C PRO A 140 -1.81 -6.01 4.25
N ALA A 141 -0.52 -5.76 4.10
CA ALA A 141 0.26 -4.98 5.05
C ALA A 141 -0.08 -3.48 4.97
N VAL A 142 0.17 -2.76 6.06
CA VAL A 142 0.07 -1.30 6.12
C VAL A 142 1.46 -0.72 5.89
N MET A 143 1.56 0.21 4.94
CA MET A 143 2.82 0.87 4.64
C MET A 143 3.11 1.99 5.63
N THR A 144 4.38 2.06 6.07
CA THR A 144 4.89 3.22 6.80
C THR A 144 5.75 4.12 5.91
N HIS A 145 6.18 3.59 4.76
CA HIS A 145 6.92 4.28 3.72
C HIS A 145 6.33 3.91 2.36
N GLU A 146 6.19 4.90 1.49
CA GLU A 146 5.78 4.74 0.10
C GLU A 146 6.76 5.44 -0.82
N GLY A 147 7.11 4.77 -1.91
CA GLY A 147 7.98 5.33 -2.94
C GLY A 147 9.27 4.55 -3.11
N ASP A 148 10.22 5.20 -3.78
CA ASP A 148 11.54 4.64 -4.00
C ASP A 148 12.47 4.93 -2.82
N ILE A 149 13.22 3.92 -2.41
CA ILE A 149 14.36 4.07 -1.51
C ILE A 149 15.50 4.65 -2.35
N SER A 150 16.04 5.78 -1.93
CA SER A 150 17.13 6.45 -2.64
C SER A 150 18.51 5.93 -2.19
N TYR A 151 19.56 6.15 -2.98
CA TYR A 151 20.91 5.77 -2.54
C TYR A 151 21.36 6.49 -1.26
N PRO A 152 21.01 7.78 -1.01
CA PRO A 152 21.34 8.44 0.26
C PRO A 152 20.62 7.79 1.45
N ASP A 153 19.38 7.32 1.26
CA ASP A 153 18.65 6.58 2.30
C ASP A 153 19.41 5.30 2.69
N VAL A 154 19.96 4.58 1.72
CA VAL A 154 20.78 3.39 1.95
C VAL A 154 22.10 3.73 2.65
N GLN A 155 22.79 4.80 2.25
CA GLN A 155 24.03 5.23 2.91
C GLN A 155 23.77 5.61 4.37
N ALA A 156 22.72 6.39 4.61
CA ALA A 156 22.32 6.79 5.95
C ALA A 156 21.96 5.56 6.80
N ALA A 157 21.20 4.60 6.25
CA ALA A 157 20.83 3.37 6.95
C ALA A 157 22.04 2.50 7.33
N ARG A 158 23.07 2.44 6.48
CA ARG A 158 24.31 1.65 6.72
C ARG A 158 25.32 2.36 7.61
N ALA A 159 25.10 3.63 7.94
CA ALA A 159 25.95 4.43 8.81
C ALA A 159 25.47 4.45 10.28
N LEU A 160 24.29 3.89 10.55
CA LEU A 160 23.74 3.64 11.88
C LEU A 160 24.30 2.34 12.46
#